data_AF-A0A127SYP9-F1
#
_entry.id   AF-A0A127SYP9-F1
#
_cell.length_a   1.000
_cell.length_b   1.000
_cell.length_c   1.000
_cell.angle_alpha   90.00
_cell.angle_beta   90.00
_cell.angle_gamma   90.00
#
_symmetry.space_group_name_H-M   'P 1'
#
loop_
_entity.id
_entity.type
_entity.pdbx_description
1 polymer ?
#
loop_
_entity_poly.entity_id
_entity_poly.type
_entity_poly.pdbx_seq_one_letter_code
_entity_poly.pdbx_strand_id
1 'polypeptide(L)'
;VIVGYRANDSYFQYAESFVENTLPLRSLNRALTLGKLGLQTVLVSEKAFKQIRFIDAEPVDKTVYYPKFFERDTNARQTYVTEIAKSRSYRNDIFVLDILREEMANDDPRIQRILFE
;
A
#
# COMPACT_ATOMS: atom_id res chain seq x y z
N VAL A 1 -4.10 -6.19 16.10
CA VAL A 1 -2.97 -5.52 15.44
C VAL A 1 -3.03 -5.89 13.98
N ILE A 2 -2.79 -4.95 13.08
CA ILE A 2 -2.74 -5.18 11.64
C ILE A 2 -1.32 -4.85 11.19
N VAL A 3 -0.71 -5.74 10.40
CA VAL A 3 0.56 -5.48 9.72
C VAL A 3 0.25 -5.39 8.24
N GLY A 4 0.81 -4.41 7.54
CA GLY A 4 0.52 -4.16 6.14
C GLY A 4 1.60 -3.29 5.48
N TYR A 5 1.51 -3.10 4.17
CA TYR A 5 2.32 -2.08 3.50
C TYR A 5 1.93 -0.69 3.99
N ARG A 6 2.92 0.16 4.22
CA ARG A 6 2.70 1.54 4.66
C ARG A 6 1.96 2.34 3.58
N ALA A 7 0.98 3.13 3.98
CA ALA A 7 0.29 4.07 3.10
C ALA A 7 0.92 5.47 3.21
N ASN A 8 1.84 5.82 2.30
CA ASN A 8 2.43 7.17 2.21
C ASN A 8 1.62 8.04 1.22
N ASP A 9 1.95 9.33 1.02
CA ASP A 9 1.18 10.18 0.09
C ASP A 9 1.13 9.64 -1.35
N SER A 10 2.17 8.94 -1.80
CA SER A 10 2.22 8.18 -3.06
C SER A 10 1.20 7.03 -3.15
N TYR A 11 0.76 6.45 -2.04
CA TYR A 11 -0.24 5.37 -1.98
C TYR A 11 -1.61 5.82 -2.51
N PHE A 12 -2.00 7.08 -2.26
CA PHE A 12 -3.32 7.58 -2.64
C PHE A 12 -3.56 7.48 -4.15
N GLN A 13 -2.53 7.71 -4.96
CA GLN A 13 -2.63 7.59 -6.41
C GLN A 13 -2.93 6.14 -6.85
N TYR A 14 -2.36 5.14 -6.17
CA TYR A 14 -2.59 3.73 -6.51
C TYR A 14 -3.99 3.28 -6.10
N ALA A 15 -4.41 3.69 -4.91
CA ALA A 15 -5.73 3.42 -4.38
C ALA A 15 -6.83 4.07 -5.25
N GLU A 16 -6.62 5.32 -5.66
CA GLU A 16 -7.51 6.03 -6.58
C GLU A 16 -7.64 5.27 -7.91
N SER A 17 -6.52 4.96 -8.58
CA SER A 17 -6.57 4.21 -9.84
C SER A 17 -7.23 2.83 -9.70
N PHE A 18 -7.06 2.16 -8.55
CA PHE A 18 -7.75 0.89 -8.28
C PHE A 18 -9.26 1.07 -8.12
N VAL A 19 -9.70 2.03 -7.31
CA VAL A 19 -11.13 2.32 -7.04
C VAL A 19 -11.83 2.84 -8.30
N GLU A 20 -11.13 3.59 -9.15
CA GLU A 20 -11.61 4.03 -10.47
C GLU A 20 -11.66 2.92 -11.53
N ASN A 21 -11.30 1.68 -11.16
CA ASN A 21 -11.27 0.53 -12.06
C ASN A 21 -10.28 0.69 -13.23
N THR A 22 -9.23 1.51 -13.07
CA THR A 22 -8.18 1.73 -14.08
C THR A 22 -6.90 0.94 -13.79
N LEU A 23 -6.74 0.44 -12.55
CA LEU A 23 -5.61 -0.40 -12.12
C LEU A 23 -6.11 -1.79 -11.68
N PRO A 24 -5.62 -2.89 -12.28
CA PRO A 24 -5.99 -4.23 -11.84
C PRO A 24 -5.32 -4.60 -10.51
N LEU A 25 -5.94 -5.53 -9.76
CA LEU A 25 -5.49 -6.00 -8.44
C LEU A 25 -4.02 -6.46 -8.43
N ARG A 26 -3.58 -7.15 -9.49
CA ARG A 26 -2.19 -7.59 -9.64
C ARG A 26 -1.21 -6.41 -9.69
N SER A 27 -1.56 -5.36 -10.44
CA SER A 27 -0.74 -4.15 -10.57
C SER A 27 -0.77 -3.32 -9.30
N LEU A 28 -1.91 -3.27 -8.59
CA LEU A 28 -2.01 -2.69 -7.26
C LEU A 28 -1.06 -3.41 -6.28
N ASN A 29 -1.12 -4.74 -6.19
CA ASN A 29 -0.23 -5.52 -5.31
C ASN A 29 1.25 -5.26 -5.64
N ARG A 30 1.59 -5.19 -6.92
CA ARG A 30 2.95 -4.82 -7.35
C ARG A 30 3.32 -3.40 -6.94
N ALA A 31 2.40 -2.44 -7.00
CA ALA A 31 2.64 -1.04 -6.59
C ALA A 31 2.92 -0.94 -5.09
N LEU A 32 2.14 -1.65 -4.28
CA LEU A 32 2.32 -1.69 -2.83
C LEU A 32 3.67 -2.30 -2.43
N THR A 33 4.14 -3.32 -3.16
CA THR A 33 5.46 -3.92 -2.96
C THR A 33 6.61 -3.03 -3.47
N LEU A 34 6.51 -2.51 -4.70
CA LEU A 34 7.59 -1.76 -5.37
C LEU A 34 7.76 -0.34 -4.87
N GLY A 35 6.72 0.27 -4.30
CA GLY A 35 6.82 1.60 -3.70
C GLY A 35 7.80 1.66 -2.51
N LYS A 36 8.39 0.52 -2.09
CA LYS A 36 9.29 0.38 -0.93
C LYS A 36 8.74 1.08 0.30
N LEU A 37 7.41 1.09 0.42
CA LEU A 37 6.69 1.84 1.45
C LEU A 37 7.01 1.27 2.84
N GLY A 38 7.54 0.04 2.90
CA GLY A 38 7.90 -0.66 4.12
C GLY A 38 6.67 -1.27 4.79
N LEU A 39 6.88 -1.99 5.89
CA LEU A 39 5.79 -2.49 6.72
C LEU A 39 5.37 -1.45 7.73
N GLN A 40 4.08 -1.38 7.99
CA GLN A 40 3.48 -0.60 9.05
C GLN A 40 2.65 -1.51 9.94
N THR A 41 2.83 -1.33 11.24
CA THR A 41 2.02 -1.98 12.27
C THR A 41 1.01 -0.98 12.80
N VAL A 42 -0.28 -1.31 12.70
CA VAL A 42 -1.39 -0.51 13.20
C VAL A 42 -2.03 -1.22 14.38
N LEU A 43 -2.18 -0.51 15.50
CA LEU A 43 -2.94 -0.97 16.65
C LEU A 43 -4.41 -0.60 16.46
N VAL A 44 -5.30 -1.57 16.60
CA VAL A 44 -6.75 -1.43 16.33
C VAL A 44 -7.65 -1.75 17.51
N SER A 45 -7.12 -2.41 18.55
CA SER A 45 -7.92 -2.84 19.70
C SER A 45 -7.38 -2.26 21.00
N GLU A 46 -8.28 -2.03 21.95
CA GLU A 46 -7.92 -1.58 23.30
C GLU A 46 -6.89 -2.52 23.94
N LYS A 47 -7.07 -3.84 23.78
CA LYS A 47 -6.10 -4.85 24.24
C LYS A 47 -4.70 -4.58 23.68
N ALA A 48 -4.58 -4.22 22.40
CA ALA A 48 -3.28 -3.95 21.79
C ALA A 48 -2.67 -2.64 22.28
N PHE A 49 -3.46 -1.58 22.43
CA PHE A 49 -3.00 -0.29 22.96
C PHE A 49 -2.52 -0.41 24.42
N LYS A 50 -3.17 -1.26 25.24
CA LYS A 50 -2.72 -1.55 26.62
C LYS A 50 -1.35 -2.24 26.70
N GLN A 51 -0.83 -2.80 25.61
CA GLN A 51 0.49 -3.45 25.59
C GLN A 51 1.64 -2.49 25.26
N ILE A 52 1.36 -1.26 24.83
CA ILE A 52 2.40 -0.28 24.52
C ILE A 52 2.52 0.76 25.62
N ARG A 53 3.72 1.29 25.79
CA ARG A 53 3.98 2.48 26.61
C ARG A 53 4.91 3.41 25.85
N PHE A 54 4.73 4.71 26.03
CA PHE A 54 5.68 5.69 25.54
C PHE A 54 7.03 5.49 26.26
N ILE A 55 8.13 5.58 25.50
CA ILE A 55 9.49 5.49 26.04
C ILE A 55 10.17 6.85 25.90
N ASP A 56 10.30 7.35 24.67
CA ASP A 56 10.92 8.64 24.38
C ASP A 56 10.50 9.16 22.99
N ALA A 57 10.82 10.42 22.69
CA ALA A 57 10.72 11.03 21.38
C ALA A 57 11.86 12.03 21.17
N GLU A 58 12.64 11.83 20.12
CA GLU A 58 13.74 12.73 19.77
C GLU A 58 13.34 13.68 18.62
N PRO A 59 13.54 15.00 18.76
CA PRO A 59 13.35 15.92 17.67
C PRO A 59 14.42 15.69 16.60
N VAL A 60 14.03 15.80 15.34
CA VAL A 60 14.94 15.63 14.20
C VAL A 60 15.04 16.89 13.36
N ASP A 61 16.21 17.15 12.78
CA ASP A 61 16.41 18.29 11.89
C ASP A 61 15.70 18.05 10.55
N LYS A 62 14.75 18.95 10.23
CA LYS A 62 14.02 18.91 8.96
C LYS A 62 14.95 18.97 7.75
N THR A 63 16.09 19.68 7.84
CA THR A 63 17.03 19.84 6.72
C THR A 63 17.68 18.51 6.33
N VAL A 64 17.70 17.54 7.25
CA VAL A 64 18.21 16.19 7.03
C VAL A 64 17.10 15.23 6.63
N TYR A 65 15.95 15.27 7.31
CA TYR A 65 14.90 14.24 7.15
C TYR A 65 13.85 14.56 6.09
N TYR A 66 13.56 15.84 5.84
CA TYR A 66 12.62 16.23 4.80
C TYR A 66 13.11 15.84 3.39
N PRO A 67 14.39 16.06 3.00
CA PRO A 67 14.89 15.59 1.71
C PRO A 67 14.75 14.08 1.53
N LYS A 68 15.04 13.29 2.58
CA LYS A 68 14.87 11.82 2.57
C LYS A 68 13.40 11.41 2.39
N PHE A 69 12.47 12.14 2.99
CA PHE A 69 11.04 11.93 2.73
C PHE A 69 10.68 12.24 1.29
N PHE A 70 11.07 13.42 0.80
CA PHE A 70 10.76 13.89 -0.54
C PHE A 70 11.31 12.95 -1.63
N GLU A 71 12.55 12.49 -1.49
CA GLU A 71 13.17 11.53 -2.40
C GLU A 71 12.41 10.21 -2.44
N ARG A 72 12.04 9.65 -1.27
CA ARG A 72 11.26 8.40 -1.19
C ARG A 72 9.90 8.54 -1.86
N ASP A 73 9.19 9.63 -1.58
CA ASP A 73 7.86 9.89 -2.14
C ASP A 73 7.92 10.13 -3.66
N THR A 74 8.89 10.92 -4.12
CA THR A 74 9.12 11.16 -5.55
C THR A 74 9.48 9.88 -6.29
N ASN A 75 10.37 9.06 -5.74
CA ASN A 75 10.75 7.78 -6.33
C ASN A 75 9.55 6.83 -6.43
N ALA A 76 8.73 6.71 -5.37
CA ALA A 76 7.54 5.87 -5.39
C ALA A 76 6.54 6.30 -6.48
N ARG A 77 6.28 7.60 -6.62
CA ARG A 77 5.43 8.14 -7.69
C ARG A 77 6.03 7.86 -9.07
N GLN A 78 7.32 8.10 -9.25
CA GLN A 78 7.99 7.89 -10.54
C GLN A 78 7.95 6.41 -10.95
N THR A 79 8.29 5.49 -10.05
CA THR A 79 8.23 4.05 -10.28
C THR A 79 6.83 3.61 -10.69
N TYR A 80 5.78 4.12 -10.05
CA TYR A 80 4.40 3.82 -10.45
C TYR A 80 4.12 4.26 -11.89
N VAL A 81 4.44 5.51 -12.24
CA VAL A 81 4.19 6.05 -13.58
C VAL A 81 4.97 5.29 -14.65
N THR A 82 6.22 4.92 -14.38
CA THR A 82 7.09 4.29 -15.37
C THR A 82 6.86 2.79 -15.50
N GLU A 83 6.64 2.09 -14.40
CA GLU A 83 6.64 0.62 -14.37
C GLU A 83 5.26 0.00 -14.23
N ILE A 84 4.27 0.72 -13.66
CA ILE A 84 2.99 0.14 -13.23
C ILE A 84 1.82 0.70 -14.02
N ALA A 85 1.68 2.03 -14.11
CA ALA A 85 0.60 2.66 -14.85
C ALA A 85 0.64 2.32 -16.35
N LYS A 86 1.84 2.07 -16.88
CA LYS A 86 2.07 1.62 -18.27
C LYS A 86 2.10 0.10 -18.42
N SER A 87 1.87 -0.65 -17.34
CA SER A 87 1.91 -2.10 -17.40
C SER A 87 0.77 -2.65 -18.25
N ARG A 88 1.06 -3.70 -19.02
CA ARG A 88 0.05 -4.35 -19.87
C ARG A 88 -1.01 -5.00 -18.99
N SER A 89 -2.28 -4.72 -19.27
CA SER A 89 -3.40 -5.49 -18.74
C SER A 89 -3.51 -6.83 -19.47
N TYR A 90 -3.73 -7.90 -18.70
CA TYR A 90 -3.95 -9.24 -19.23
C TYR A 90 -5.45 -9.58 -19.19
N ARG A 91 -5.87 -10.51 -20.06
CA ARG A 91 -7.28 -10.91 -20.19
C ARG A 91 -7.91 -11.38 -18.87
N ASN A 92 -7.10 -11.92 -17.97
CA ASN A 92 -7.54 -12.49 -16.70
C ASN A 92 -7.16 -11.60 -15.50
N ASP A 93 -6.80 -10.33 -15.72
CA ASP A 93 -6.59 -9.40 -14.63
C ASP A 93 -7.94 -9.09 -13.96
N ILE A 94 -7.93 -9.03 -12.63
CA ILE A 94 -9.12 -8.76 -11.80
C ILE A 94 -9.13 -7.27 -11.47
N PHE A 95 -10.24 -6.61 -11.78
CA PHE A 95 -10.47 -5.22 -11.41
C PHE A 95 -11.47 -5.11 -10.24
N VAL A 96 -11.56 -3.92 -9.64
CA VAL A 96 -12.46 -3.69 -8.51
C VAL A 96 -13.92 -3.98 -8.86
N LEU A 97 -14.36 -3.71 -10.10
CA LEU A 97 -15.71 -4.04 -10.54
C LEU A 97 -15.94 -5.55 -10.62
N ASP A 98 -14.93 -6.35 -10.93
CA ASP A 98 -15.07 -7.81 -10.95
C ASP A 98 -15.24 -8.35 -9.53
N ILE A 99 -14.46 -7.81 -8.57
CA ILE A 99 -14.60 -8.12 -7.13
C ILE A 99 -16.03 -7.83 -6.65
N LEU A 100 -16.57 -6.67 -7.01
CA LEU A 100 -17.91 -6.25 -6.60
C LEU A 100 -19.01 -7.08 -7.28
N ARG A 101 -18.87 -7.39 -8.57
CA ARG A 101 -19.87 -8.13 -9.36
C ARG A 101 -19.95 -9.61 -9.00
N GLU A 102 -18.80 -10.21 -8.72
CA GLU A 102 -18.69 -11.62 -8.35
C GLU A 102 -18.79 -11.84 -6.83
N GLU A 103 -19.01 -10.78 -6.05
CA GLU A 103 -19.10 -10.82 -4.58
C GLU A 103 -17.91 -11.53 -3.94
N MET A 104 -16.70 -11.26 -4.46
CA MET A 104 -15.48 -11.96 -4.02
C MET A 104 -15.18 -11.62 -2.56
N ALA A 105 -15.27 -12.64 -1.70
CA ALA A 105 -15.03 -12.49 -0.27
C ALA A 105 -13.52 -12.44 0.07
N ASN A 106 -13.21 -12.04 1.30
CA ASN A 106 -11.82 -11.91 1.78
C ASN A 106 -11.02 -13.24 1.78
N ASP A 107 -11.69 -14.38 1.66
CA ASP A 107 -11.12 -15.72 1.55
C ASP A 107 -11.14 -16.28 0.12
N ASP A 108 -11.56 -15.48 -0.89
CA ASP A 108 -11.50 -15.87 -2.28
C ASP A 108 -10.03 -16.14 -2.69
N PRO A 109 -9.70 -17.32 -3.24
CA PRO A 109 -8.33 -17.70 -3.58
C PRO A 109 -7.69 -16.81 -4.64
N ARG A 110 -8.49 -16.04 -5.39
CA ARG A 110 -8.00 -15.10 -6.40
C ARG A 110 -7.57 -13.77 -5.79
N ILE A 111 -8.02 -13.45 -4.57
CA ILE A 111 -7.54 -12.31 -3.80
C ILE A 111 -6.33 -12.77 -2.99
N GLN A 112 -5.13 -12.40 -3.44
CA GLN A 112 -3.91 -12.70 -2.69
C GLN A 112 -3.94 -12.01 -1.33
N ARG A 113 -3.96 -12.81 -0.26
CA ARG A 113 -3.66 -12.32 1.08
C ARG A 113 -2.17 -12.04 1.17
N ILE A 114 -1.81 -10.84 1.62
CA ILE A 114 -0.44 -10.58 2.05
C ILE A 114 -0.26 -11.32 3.38
N LEU A 115 0.31 -12.52 3.31
CA LEU A 115 0.73 -13.28 4.48
C LEU A 115 2.13 -12.80 4.84
N PHE A 116 2.28 -12.22 6.03
CA PHE A 116 3.59 -11.94 6.60
C PHE A 116 4.03 -13.19 7.37
N GLU A 117 5.16 -13.77 6.99
CA GLU A 117 5.85 -14.83 7.76
C GLU A 117 6.39 -14.30 9.09
#